data_AF-A0A8C4WXQ2-F1
#
_entry.id   AF-A0A8C4WXQ2-F1
#
_cell.length_a   1.000
_cell.length_b   1.000
_cell.length_c   1.000
_cell.angle_alpha   90.00
_cell.angle_beta   90.00
_cell.angle_gamma   90.00
#
_symmetry.space_group_name_H-M   'P 1'
#
loop_
_entity.id
_entity.type
_entity.pdbx_description
1 polymer ?
#
loop_
_entity_poly.entity_id
_entity_poly.type
_entity_poly.pdbx_seq_one_letter_code
_entity_poly.pdbx_strand_id
1 'polypeptide(L)'
;MLAHLLTPCLRRASAEWGRFVAAHPTFFAAAPLLLAVLLGAGLSRSRAEGSPQTLFGPTHGLARLEAALARNLFPSERSRRTLYSELYTAGRWARLLLLTRTPETDVLKPEVRRSVLKLHSHLVSTVVPADPRDVSANCTFRDLCSRALDNSCSRDAVLQVFAAPWLTETNPPDKFLISQCIDADNHFLP
;
A
#
# COMPACT_ATOMS: atom_id res chain seq x y z
N MET A 1 -36.29 30.03 -34.32
CA MET A 1 -35.97 30.56 -35.66
C MET A 1 -34.53 30.26 -36.10
N LEU A 2 -33.50 30.47 -35.27
CA LEU A 2 -32.08 30.21 -35.62
C LEU A 2 -31.77 28.78 -36.08
N ALA A 3 -32.28 27.75 -35.39
CA ALA A 3 -32.09 26.35 -35.78
C ALA A 3 -32.61 26.06 -37.20
N HIS A 4 -33.71 26.71 -37.61
CA HIS A 4 -34.36 26.48 -38.90
C HIS A 4 -33.53 27.00 -40.09
N LEU A 5 -32.63 27.97 -39.84
CA LEU A 5 -31.69 28.52 -40.82
C LEU A 5 -30.32 27.83 -40.78
N LEU A 6 -29.92 27.31 -39.61
CA LEU A 6 -28.67 26.56 -39.42
C LEU A 6 -28.67 25.20 -40.14
N THR A 7 -29.77 24.46 -40.07
CA THR A 7 -29.88 23.12 -40.67
C THR A 7 -29.60 23.09 -42.18
N PRO A 8 -30.19 23.97 -43.02
CA PRO A 8 -29.90 23.98 -44.45
C PRO A 8 -28.46 24.44 -44.75
N CYS A 9 -27.89 25.32 -43.94
CA CYS A 9 -26.52 25.81 -44.12
C CYS A 9 -25.49 24.71 -43.82
N LEU A 10 -25.64 24.02 -42.68
CA LEU A 10 -24.84 22.86 -42.32
C LEU A 10 -24.97 21.73 -43.34
N ARG A 11 -26.17 21.49 -43.88
CA ARG A 11 -26.41 20.46 -44.90
C ARG A 11 -25.72 20.79 -46.22
N ARG A 12 -25.67 22.07 -46.63
CA ARG A 12 -24.93 22.50 -47.82
C ARG A 12 -23.43 22.42 -47.60
N ALA A 13 -22.95 22.92 -46.46
CA ALA A 13 -21.54 22.85 -46.10
C ALA A 13 -21.07 21.40 -46.02
N SER A 14 -21.79 20.50 -45.34
CA SER A 14 -21.40 19.10 -45.26
C SER A 14 -21.44 18.39 -46.62
N ALA A 15 -22.36 18.76 -47.51
CA ALA A 15 -22.42 18.22 -48.87
C ALA A 15 -21.27 18.72 -49.75
N GLU A 16 -20.85 19.99 -49.61
CA GLU A 16 -19.70 20.55 -50.31
C GLU A 16 -18.39 19.94 -49.81
N TRP A 17 -18.22 19.83 -48.49
CA TRP A 17 -17.09 19.15 -47.88
C TRP A 17 -17.04 17.66 -48.25
N GLY A 18 -18.19 16.98 -48.26
CA GLY A 18 -18.28 15.58 -48.70
C GLY A 18 -17.90 15.40 -50.17
N ARG A 19 -18.32 16.31 -51.06
CA ARG A 19 -17.89 16.32 -52.47
C ARG A 19 -16.38 16.54 -52.61
N PHE A 20 -15.80 17.42 -51.80
CA PHE A 20 -14.36 17.68 -51.79
C PHE A 20 -13.55 16.45 -51.33
N VAL A 21 -14.01 15.76 -50.27
CA VAL A 21 -13.40 14.52 -49.77
C VAL A 21 -13.52 13.40 -50.81
N ALA A 22 -14.68 13.26 -51.46
CA ALA A 22 -14.90 12.26 -52.52
C ALA A 22 -14.01 12.50 -53.75
N ALA A 23 -13.65 13.76 -54.05
CA ALA A 23 -12.72 14.09 -55.13
C ALA A 23 -11.26 13.73 -54.81
N HIS A 24 -10.87 13.60 -53.53
CA HIS A 24 -9.50 13.29 -53.10
C HIS A 24 -9.46 12.15 -52.06
N PRO A 25 -9.92 10.93 -52.41
CA PRO A 25 -10.12 9.85 -51.43
C PRO A 25 -8.81 9.36 -50.78
N THR A 26 -7.69 9.38 -51.52
CA THR A 26 -6.40 8.86 -51.05
C THR A 26 -5.76 9.74 -49.98
N PHE A 27 -5.81 11.06 -50.14
CA PHE A 27 -5.27 12.01 -49.15
C PHE A 27 -6.03 11.95 -47.83
N PHE A 28 -7.36 11.91 -47.91
CA PHE A 28 -8.23 11.82 -46.73
C PHE A 28 -8.24 10.44 -46.05
N ALA A 29 -7.78 9.38 -46.73
CA ALA A 29 -7.55 8.08 -46.09
C ALA A 29 -6.16 8.01 -45.44
N ALA A 30 -5.11 8.51 -46.12
CA ALA A 30 -3.74 8.41 -45.64
C ALA A 30 -3.44 9.35 -44.47
N ALA A 31 -3.93 10.60 -44.50
CA ALA A 31 -3.71 11.58 -43.44
C ALA A 31 -4.19 11.13 -42.04
N PRO A 32 -5.45 10.72 -41.84
CA PRO A 32 -5.90 10.26 -40.52
C PRO A 32 -5.21 8.95 -40.09
N LEU A 33 -4.80 8.10 -41.04
CA LEU A 33 -4.07 6.87 -40.73
C LEU A 33 -2.65 7.17 -40.24
N LEU A 34 -1.94 8.09 -40.88
CA LEU A 34 -0.64 8.58 -40.43
C LEU A 34 -0.75 9.26 -39.06
N LEU A 35 -1.77 10.11 -38.86
CA LEU A 35 -2.03 10.75 -37.57
C LEU A 35 -2.31 9.71 -36.49
N ALA A 36 -3.14 8.70 -36.77
CA ALA A 36 -3.46 7.64 -35.82
C ALA A 36 -2.23 6.81 -35.43
N VAL A 37 -1.35 6.49 -36.39
CA VAL A 37 -0.09 5.80 -36.12
C VAL A 37 0.85 6.69 -35.29
N LEU A 38 0.92 7.98 -35.59
CA LEU A 38 1.82 8.91 -34.89
C LEU A 38 1.35 9.17 -33.44
N LEU A 39 0.05 9.35 -33.24
CA LEU A 39 -0.60 9.43 -31.93
C LEU A 39 -0.49 8.10 -31.16
N GLY A 40 -0.72 6.98 -31.84
CA GLY A 40 -0.62 5.63 -31.29
C GLY A 40 0.81 5.28 -30.86
N ALA A 41 1.82 5.71 -31.63
CA ALA A 41 3.22 5.58 -31.23
C ALA A 41 3.53 6.37 -29.95
N GLY A 42 2.86 7.50 -29.73
CA GLY A 42 2.92 8.25 -28.47
C GLY A 42 2.45 7.44 -27.26
N LEU A 43 1.47 6.55 -27.43
CA LEU A 43 0.97 5.68 -26.36
C LEU A 43 2.00 4.63 -25.91
N SER A 44 3.01 4.30 -26.73
CA SER A 44 4.09 3.38 -26.34
C SER A 44 4.89 3.84 -25.11
N ARG A 45 4.94 5.15 -24.87
CA ARG A 45 5.65 5.75 -23.73
C ARG A 45 4.73 6.03 -22.54
N SER A 46 3.45 5.69 -22.64
CA SER A 46 2.52 5.85 -21.52
C SER A 46 2.91 4.89 -20.39
N ARG A 47 3.08 5.44 -19.18
CA ARG A 47 3.29 4.65 -17.97
C ARG A 47 1.94 4.44 -17.30
N ALA A 48 1.58 3.18 -17.05
CA ALA A 48 0.43 2.87 -16.23
C ALA A 48 0.76 3.25 -14.78
N GLU A 49 0.13 4.29 -14.27
CA GLU A 49 0.20 4.63 -12.85
C GLU A 49 -0.74 3.68 -12.10
N GLY A 50 -0.17 2.78 -11.29
CA GLY A 50 -0.93 1.79 -10.51
C GLY A 50 -1.07 2.15 -9.03
N SER A 51 -0.54 3.29 -8.59
CA SER A 51 -0.57 3.65 -7.18
C SER A 51 -2.00 4.07 -6.78
N PRO A 52 -2.69 3.31 -5.89
CA PRO A 52 -4.07 3.61 -5.52
C PRO A 52 -4.22 5.03 -4.96
N GLN A 53 -3.19 5.49 -4.23
CA GLN A 53 -3.14 6.84 -3.68
C GLN A 53 -3.28 7.94 -4.74
N THR A 54 -2.84 7.70 -5.99
CA THR A 54 -2.87 8.66 -7.09
C THR A 54 -4.13 8.53 -7.94
N LEU A 55 -4.75 7.35 -7.99
CA LEU A 55 -6.04 7.16 -8.65
C LEU A 55 -7.22 7.70 -7.81
N PHE A 56 -7.16 7.55 -6.48
CA PHE A 56 -8.31 7.84 -5.60
C PHE A 56 -8.28 9.22 -4.95
N GLY A 57 -7.23 10.01 -5.14
CA GLY A 57 -7.08 11.32 -4.50
C GLY A 57 -6.47 12.37 -5.41
N PRO A 58 -6.90 13.65 -5.28
CA PRO A 58 -6.30 14.74 -6.02
C PRO A 58 -4.83 14.90 -5.65
N THR A 59 -3.99 15.27 -6.63
CA THR A 59 -2.54 15.41 -6.46
C THR A 59 -2.16 16.45 -5.40
N HIS A 60 -2.93 17.53 -5.29
CA HIS A 60 -2.71 18.67 -4.39
C HIS A 60 -3.85 18.84 -3.38
N GLY A 61 -4.36 17.74 -2.82
CA GLY A 61 -5.34 17.79 -1.74
C GLY A 61 -4.72 18.16 -0.39
N LEU A 62 -5.50 18.80 0.48
CA LEU A 62 -5.10 19.12 1.86
C LEU A 62 -4.59 17.88 2.61
N ALA A 63 -5.32 16.76 2.52
CA ALA A 63 -4.91 15.49 3.13
C ALA A 63 -3.57 14.96 2.58
N ARG A 64 -3.22 15.23 1.32
CA ARG A 64 -1.90 14.87 0.76
C ARG A 64 -0.81 15.78 1.28
N LEU A 65 -1.09 17.08 1.45
CA LEU A 65 -0.15 18.04 2.02
C LEU A 65 0.13 17.72 3.48
N GLU A 66 -0.90 17.44 4.28
CA GLU A 66 -0.76 17.00 5.67
C GLU A 66 0.04 15.70 5.77
N ALA A 67 -0.24 14.71 4.90
CA ALA A 67 0.54 13.47 4.86
C ALA A 67 1.98 13.67 4.37
N ALA A 68 2.23 14.62 3.47
CA ALA A 68 3.59 14.99 3.04
C ALA A 68 4.35 15.71 4.16
N LEU A 69 3.69 16.63 4.84
CA LEU A 69 4.22 17.36 5.98
C LEU A 69 4.51 16.40 7.14
N ALA A 70 3.60 15.49 7.47
CA ALA A 70 3.82 14.43 8.45
C ALA A 70 5.02 13.53 8.09
N ARG A 71 5.16 13.12 6.82
CA ARG A 71 6.33 12.35 6.36
C ARG A 71 7.65 13.12 6.45
N ASN A 72 7.62 14.44 6.27
CA ASN A 72 8.81 15.28 6.32
C ASN A 72 9.22 15.65 7.75
N LEU A 73 8.26 15.96 8.64
CA LEU A 73 8.53 16.26 10.04
C LEU A 73 8.82 15.01 10.87
N PHE A 74 8.22 13.89 10.50
CA PHE A 74 8.49 12.59 11.08
C PHE A 74 9.07 11.68 9.99
N PRO A 75 10.32 11.95 9.55
CA PRO A 75 10.98 11.06 8.61
C PRO A 75 10.96 9.66 9.21
N SER A 76 10.53 8.68 8.42
CA SER A 76 10.29 7.30 8.84
C SER A 76 11.55 6.51 9.18
N GLU A 77 12.56 7.18 9.75
CA GLU A 77 13.49 6.57 10.69
C GLU A 77 12.70 6.12 11.91
N ARG A 78 11.91 5.04 11.72
CA ARG A 78 11.11 4.34 12.74
C ARG A 78 11.98 3.81 13.90
N SER A 79 13.29 4.03 13.84
CA SER A 79 14.31 3.55 14.76
C SER A 79 14.29 4.19 16.15
N ARG A 80 13.61 5.32 16.35
CA ARG A 80 13.77 6.12 17.58
C ARG A 80 12.52 6.46 18.37
N ARG A 81 11.30 6.27 17.85
CA ARG A 81 10.08 6.58 18.59
C ARG A 81 8.97 5.57 18.30
N THR A 82 8.63 4.79 19.31
CA THR A 82 7.47 3.88 19.39
C THR A 82 6.16 4.67 19.50
N LEU A 83 5.93 5.62 18.58
CA LEU A 83 4.73 6.44 18.62
C LEU A 83 3.53 5.75 17.95
N TYR A 84 2.41 5.88 18.65
CA TYR A 84 1.18 5.08 18.62
C TYR A 84 0.22 5.42 17.46
N SER A 85 0.73 5.86 16.32
CA SER A 85 -0.08 5.90 15.11
C SER A 85 0.78 5.41 13.96
N GLU A 86 0.69 4.11 13.70
CA GLU A 86 0.93 3.62 12.36
C GLU A 86 -0.10 4.30 11.45
N LEU A 87 0.21 5.51 10.99
CA LEU A 87 -0.41 6.07 9.81
C LEU A 87 -0.24 4.98 8.75
N TYR A 88 -1.37 4.43 8.34
CA TYR A 88 -1.49 3.26 7.51
C TYR A 88 -0.81 3.52 6.18
N THR A 89 0.51 3.30 6.10
CA THR A 89 1.22 3.36 4.84
C THR A 89 0.84 2.11 4.08
N ALA A 90 -0.10 2.25 3.14
CA ALA A 90 -0.52 1.15 2.29
C ALA A 90 0.72 0.47 1.68
N GLY A 91 0.80 -0.86 1.85
CA GLY A 91 1.83 -1.69 1.20
C GLY A 91 3.09 -1.99 2.01
N ARG A 92 3.20 -1.65 3.31
CA ARG A 92 4.43 -1.92 4.09
C ARG A 92 4.23 -2.59 5.45
N TRP A 93 3.10 -3.29 5.60
CA TRP A 93 2.83 -4.13 6.76
C TRP A 93 2.03 -5.34 6.28
N ALA A 94 2.30 -6.50 6.86
CA ALA A 94 1.57 -7.74 6.59
C ALA A 94 0.86 -8.13 7.89
N ARG A 95 -0.44 -8.40 7.82
CA ARG A 95 -1.20 -8.95 8.95
C ARG A 95 -1.66 -10.35 8.62
N LEU A 96 -1.52 -11.24 9.58
CA LEU A 96 -2.05 -12.59 9.52
C LEU A 96 -3.22 -12.67 10.49
N LEU A 97 -4.39 -12.99 9.95
CA LEU A 97 -5.59 -13.28 10.73
C LEU A 97 -5.65 -14.79 10.93
N LEU A 98 -5.37 -15.24 12.15
CA LEU A 98 -5.38 -16.64 12.53
C LEU A 98 -6.72 -16.97 13.17
N LEU A 99 -7.41 -17.94 12.60
CA LEU A 99 -8.71 -18.40 13.06
C LEU A 99 -8.61 -19.87 13.44
N THR A 100 -9.27 -20.24 14.53
CA THR A 100 -9.44 -21.64 14.92
C THR A 100 -10.55 -22.28 14.09
N ARG A 101 -10.44 -23.58 13.83
CA ARG A 101 -11.39 -24.30 12.97
C ARG A 101 -12.78 -24.42 13.60
N THR A 102 -12.85 -24.42 14.93
CA THR A 102 -14.10 -24.44 15.67
C THR A 102 -14.23 -23.18 16.53
N PRO A 103 -15.40 -22.52 16.52
CA PRO A 103 -15.62 -21.26 17.23
C PRO A 103 -15.48 -21.40 18.76
N GLU A 104 -15.60 -22.61 19.30
CA GLU A 104 -15.45 -22.92 20.73
C GLU A 104 -13.99 -23.13 21.17
N THR A 105 -13.05 -23.24 20.23
CA THR A 105 -11.63 -23.34 20.59
C THR A 105 -11.02 -21.97 20.76
N ASP A 106 -10.70 -21.65 22.01
CA ASP A 106 -9.90 -20.48 22.37
C ASP A 106 -8.52 -20.52 21.69
N VAL A 107 -8.15 -19.38 21.09
CA VAL A 107 -6.88 -19.14 20.40
C VAL A 107 -5.71 -19.15 21.40
N LEU A 108 -5.97 -18.90 22.68
CA LEU A 108 -4.96 -18.89 23.74
C LEU A 108 -4.53 -20.30 24.19
N LYS A 109 -5.20 -21.36 23.71
CA LYS A 109 -4.84 -22.74 24.07
C LYS A 109 -3.37 -23.05 23.71
N PRO A 110 -2.67 -23.84 24.55
CA PRO A 110 -1.24 -24.08 24.38
C PRO A 110 -0.91 -24.77 23.04
N GLU A 111 -1.82 -25.58 22.49
CA GLU A 111 -1.65 -26.24 21.18
C GLU A 111 -1.68 -25.23 20.02
N VAL A 112 -2.64 -24.32 20.05
CA VAL A 112 -2.80 -23.26 19.04
C VAL A 112 -1.59 -22.33 19.09
N ARG A 113 -1.21 -21.91 20.29
CA ARG A 113 -0.05 -21.05 20.55
C ARG A 113 1.25 -21.62 19.99
N ARG A 114 1.56 -22.90 20.23
CA ARG A 114 2.76 -23.54 19.65
C ARG A 114 2.74 -23.49 18.12
N SER A 115 1.57 -23.67 17.52
CA SER A 115 1.40 -23.59 16.06
C SER A 115 1.63 -22.17 15.54
N VAL A 116 1.12 -21.15 16.23
CA VAL A 116 1.36 -19.73 15.90
C VAL A 116 2.84 -19.39 16.00
N LEU A 117 3.53 -19.80 17.07
CA LEU A 117 4.96 -19.55 17.25
C LEU A 117 5.80 -20.27 16.19
N LYS A 118 5.41 -21.49 15.82
CA LYS A 118 6.06 -22.24 14.73
C LYS A 118 5.85 -21.55 13.38
N LEU A 119 4.67 -21.03 13.10
CA LEU A 119 4.41 -20.27 11.88
C LEU A 119 5.25 -18.99 11.84
N HIS A 120 5.31 -18.25 12.95
CA HIS A 120 6.11 -17.04 13.06
C HIS A 120 7.60 -17.30 12.83
N SER A 121 8.16 -18.37 13.40
CA SER A 121 9.58 -18.72 13.19
C SER A 121 9.89 -19.09 11.75
N HIS A 122 8.96 -19.77 11.05
CA HIS A 122 9.09 -20.04 9.63
C HIS A 122 9.06 -18.76 8.80
N LEU A 123 8.16 -17.82 9.10
CA LEU A 123 8.04 -16.57 8.34
C LEU A 123 9.30 -15.70 8.48
N VAL A 124 9.82 -15.55 9.70
CA VAL A 124 11.00 -14.73 9.97
C VAL A 124 12.28 -15.30 9.35
N SER A 125 12.35 -16.63 9.18
CA SER A 125 13.51 -17.30 8.57
C SER A 125 13.44 -17.41 7.04
N THR A 126 12.34 -16.97 6.41
CA THR A 126 12.24 -16.98 4.95
C THR A 126 13.19 -15.95 4.33
N VAL A 127 13.81 -16.36 3.22
CA VAL A 127 14.69 -15.53 2.40
C VAL A 127 13.98 -15.27 1.08
N VAL A 128 13.85 -14.00 0.72
CA VAL A 128 13.15 -13.55 -0.48
C VAL A 128 14.11 -12.69 -1.31
N PRO A 129 14.17 -12.85 -2.65
CA PRO A 129 14.95 -11.95 -3.48
C PRO A 129 14.44 -10.51 -3.38
N ALA A 130 15.34 -9.54 -3.23
CA ALA A 130 15.04 -8.14 -3.01
C ALA A 130 14.31 -7.49 -4.20
N ASP A 131 14.71 -7.87 -5.41
CA ASP A 131 14.08 -7.43 -6.66
C ASP A 131 13.79 -8.67 -7.52
N PRO A 132 12.58 -8.82 -8.08
CA PRO A 132 12.30 -9.85 -9.08
C PRO A 132 13.22 -9.80 -10.32
N ARG A 133 13.97 -8.71 -10.53
CA ARG A 133 14.93 -8.53 -11.65
C ARG A 133 16.39 -8.78 -11.26
N ASP A 134 16.75 -8.64 -9.98
CA ASP A 134 18.12 -8.83 -9.47
C ASP A 134 18.16 -9.96 -8.43
N VAL A 135 18.51 -11.16 -8.91
CA VAL A 135 18.56 -12.41 -8.13
C VAL A 135 19.73 -12.46 -7.13
N SER A 136 20.66 -11.50 -7.19
CA SER A 136 21.89 -11.48 -6.39
C SER A 136 21.72 -10.94 -4.96
N ALA A 137 20.60 -10.27 -4.67
CA ALA A 137 20.32 -9.70 -3.35
C ALA A 137 19.25 -10.52 -2.63
N ASN A 138 19.69 -11.37 -1.70
CA ASN A 138 18.79 -12.07 -0.78
C ASN A 138 18.43 -11.15 0.39
N CYS A 139 17.14 -10.89 0.58
CA CYS A 139 16.63 -10.14 1.71
C CYS A 139 15.98 -11.08 2.73
N THR A 140 16.27 -10.82 4.01
CA THR A 140 15.62 -11.49 5.13
C THR A 140 14.67 -10.54 5.84
N PHE A 141 13.78 -11.08 6.69
CA PHE A 141 12.90 -10.26 7.52
C PHE A 141 13.69 -9.24 8.39
N ARG A 142 14.88 -9.63 8.87
CA ARG A 142 15.75 -8.78 9.70
C ARG A 142 16.26 -7.54 8.96
N ASP A 143 16.36 -7.61 7.63
CA ASP A 143 16.83 -6.50 6.79
C ASP A 143 15.73 -5.48 6.53
N LEU A 144 14.46 -5.93 6.55
CA LEU A 144 13.29 -5.11 6.21
C LEU A 144 12.56 -4.53 7.42
N CYS A 145 12.70 -5.14 8.59
CA CYS A 145 11.85 -4.77 9.72
C CYS A 145 12.23 -3.44 10.37
N SER A 146 11.24 -2.81 11.02
CA SER A 146 11.51 -1.64 11.85
C SER A 146 12.28 -2.05 13.09
N ARG A 147 13.43 -1.40 13.31
CA ARG A 147 14.23 -1.60 14.51
C ARG A 147 13.70 -0.73 15.64
N ALA A 148 13.62 -1.29 16.85
CA ALA A 148 13.36 -0.54 18.07
C ALA A 148 14.65 0.12 18.58
N LEU A 149 14.57 0.90 19.67
CA LEU A 149 15.72 1.62 20.25
C LEU A 149 16.88 0.70 20.63
N ASP A 150 16.58 -0.55 20.99
CA ASP A 150 17.54 -1.58 21.36
C ASP A 150 18.16 -2.30 20.14
N ASN A 151 17.92 -1.79 18.93
CA ASN A 151 18.34 -2.39 17.65
C ASN A 151 17.73 -3.79 17.41
N SER A 152 16.72 -4.17 18.20
CA SER A 152 15.93 -5.38 17.97
C SER A 152 14.81 -5.09 16.98
N CYS A 153 14.31 -6.14 16.33
CA CYS A 153 13.19 -6.02 15.41
C CYS A 153 11.89 -5.85 16.21
N SER A 154 11.09 -4.83 15.89
CA SER A 154 9.81 -4.60 16.56
C SER A 154 8.87 -5.78 16.32
N ARG A 155 8.42 -6.44 17.39
CA ARG A 155 7.51 -7.59 17.35
C ARG A 155 6.11 -7.20 17.80
N ASP A 156 5.10 -7.87 17.24
CA ASP A 156 3.71 -7.72 17.69
C ASP A 156 3.58 -8.05 19.18
N ALA A 157 2.83 -7.22 19.92
CA ALA A 157 2.59 -7.41 21.36
C ALA A 157 2.00 -8.79 21.68
N VAL A 158 1.15 -9.32 20.80
CA VAL A 158 0.52 -10.64 20.97
C VAL A 158 1.55 -11.78 20.95
N LEU A 159 2.60 -11.68 20.13
CA LEU A 159 3.67 -12.69 20.11
C LEU A 159 4.51 -12.66 21.39
N GLN A 160 4.68 -11.49 22.00
CA GLN A 160 5.36 -11.37 23.30
C GLN A 160 4.55 -12.05 24.40
N VAL A 161 3.23 -11.87 24.39
CA VAL A 161 2.30 -12.57 25.30
C VAL A 161 2.36 -14.08 25.08
N PHE A 162 2.29 -14.56 23.83
CA PHE A 162 2.36 -15.99 23.54
C PHE A 162 3.69 -16.64 23.92
N ALA A 163 4.81 -15.93 23.82
CA ALA A 163 6.11 -16.41 24.24
C ALA A 163 6.30 -16.42 25.76
N ALA A 164 5.36 -15.82 26.52
CA ALA A 164 5.52 -15.68 27.95
C ALA A 164 5.35 -17.02 28.70
N PRO A 165 6.22 -17.32 29.68
CA PRO A 165 6.19 -18.59 30.42
C PRO A 165 4.90 -18.80 31.24
N TRP A 166 4.34 -17.73 31.81
CA TRP A 166 3.19 -17.78 32.73
C TRP A 166 1.89 -18.29 32.09
N LEU A 167 1.77 -18.30 30.76
CA LEU A 167 0.62 -18.92 30.06
C LEU A 167 0.65 -20.46 30.08
N THR A 168 1.71 -21.08 30.62
CA THR A 168 1.79 -22.53 30.85
C THR A 168 1.50 -22.94 32.28
N GLU A 169 1.55 -22.00 33.22
CA GLU A 169 1.28 -22.30 34.62
C GLU A 169 -0.22 -22.32 34.86
N THR A 170 -0.70 -23.45 35.39
CA THR A 170 -2.08 -23.67 35.86
C THR A 170 -2.40 -22.85 37.12
N ASN A 171 -1.58 -21.87 37.46
CA ASN A 171 -1.76 -21.01 38.62
C ASN A 171 -1.55 -19.55 38.17
N PRO A 172 -2.62 -18.77 37.90
CA PRO A 172 -2.46 -17.38 37.55
C PRO A 172 -1.86 -16.62 38.74
N PRO A 173 -0.86 -15.74 38.54
CA PRO A 173 -0.46 -14.83 39.60
C PRO A 173 -1.65 -13.91 39.92
N ASP A 174 -2.10 -13.88 41.18
CA ASP A 174 -3.24 -13.15 41.73
C ASP A 174 -3.20 -11.60 41.55
N LYS A 175 -2.24 -11.06 40.80
CA LYS A 175 -2.13 -9.62 40.57
C LYS A 175 -1.70 -9.35 39.13
N PHE A 176 -2.69 -9.13 38.29
CA PHE A 176 -2.52 -8.44 37.01
C PHE A 176 -2.10 -6.99 37.29
N LEU A 177 -0.79 -6.71 37.25
CA LEU A 177 -0.28 -5.34 37.16
C LEU A 177 -0.26 -4.91 35.69
N ILE A 178 -1.46 -4.59 35.17
CA ILE A 178 -1.62 -3.89 33.87
C ILE A 178 -1.07 -2.45 33.96
N SER A 179 -0.67 -1.98 35.15
CA SER A 179 -0.15 -0.61 35.33
C SER A 179 1.29 -0.39 34.87
N GLN A 180 2.10 -1.44 34.63
CA GLN A 180 3.51 -1.23 34.26
C GLN A 180 3.74 -0.88 32.78
N CYS A 181 2.73 -0.98 31.92
CA CYS A 181 2.84 -0.54 30.53
C CYS A 181 2.56 0.96 30.34
N ILE A 182 2.24 1.71 31.40
CA ILE A 182 1.91 3.15 31.33
C ILE A 182 3.04 4.04 31.91
N ASP A 183 3.96 3.50 32.72
CA ASP A 183 4.94 4.32 33.46
C ASP A 183 6.33 4.47 32.81
N ALA A 184 6.51 4.08 31.54
CA ALA A 184 7.77 4.30 30.82
C ALA A 184 7.90 5.69 30.17
N ASP A 185 6.86 6.54 30.20
CA ASP A 185 6.84 7.86 29.55
C ASP A 185 7.11 9.06 30.49
N ASN A 186 7.43 8.84 31.77
CA ASN A 186 7.58 9.91 32.76
C ASN A 186 9.03 10.29 33.13
N HIS A 187 9.97 10.21 32.19
CA HIS A 187 11.29 10.81 32.37
C HIS A 187 11.82 11.49 31.10
N PHE A 188 11.21 12.62 30.75
CA PHE A 188 11.87 13.67 29.96
C PHE A 188 11.38 15.05 30.43
N LEU A 189 12.21 15.72 31.23
CA LEU A 189 12.54 17.15 31.25
C LEU A 189 13.52 17.35 32.43
N PRO A 190 14.55 18.20 32.26
CA PRO A 190 14.38 19.63 32.50
C PRO A 190 14.21 20.45 31.22
#